data_AF-A0A3M2BLF1-F1
#
_entry.id   AF-A0A3M2BLF1-F1
#
_cell.length_a   1.000
_cell.length_b   1.000
_cell.length_c   1.000
_cell.angle_alpha   90.00
_cell.angle_beta   90.00
_cell.angle_gamma   90.00
#
_symmetry.space_group_name_H-M   'P 1'
#
loop_
_entity.id
_entity.type
_entity.pdbx_description
1 polymer ?
#
loop_
_entity_poly.entity_id
_entity_poly.type
_entity_poly.pdbx_seq_one_letter_code
_entity_poly.pdbx_strand_id
1 'polypeptide(L)'
;MWDLAQQTGSQRNLGPVLFQLGLLVVLVVLAGVIVLLLRKRLLGGHEEASGIGGSIFADLQRLRDDGEISTIEYDYLRKVIASRAAGREPPPRPPELEAEELRARPGFDLSGEPLPPDVLRAQAEEGKGVE
;
A
#
# COMPACT_ATOMS: atom_id res chain seq x y z
N MET A 1 -64.12 -15.29 -12.72
CA MET A 1 -63.97 -16.33 -11.68
C MET A 1 -62.51 -16.73 -11.64
N TRP A 2 -61.91 -16.66 -10.46
CA TRP A 2 -60.47 -16.55 -10.21
C TRP A 2 -59.81 -17.92 -10.00
N ASP A 3 -59.58 -18.67 -11.07
CA ASP A 3 -58.97 -20.02 -11.03
C ASP A 3 -57.46 -20.02 -11.37
N LEU A 4 -56.73 -19.00 -10.92
CA LEU A 4 -55.26 -18.93 -11.04
C LEU A 4 -54.52 -19.29 -9.74
N ALA A 5 -55.27 -19.71 -8.72
CA ALA A 5 -54.70 -20.27 -7.50
C ALA A 5 -54.54 -21.80 -7.64
N GLN A 6 -53.86 -22.28 -8.69
CA GLN A 6 -53.33 -23.63 -8.68
C GLN A 6 -52.08 -23.67 -7.78
N GLN A 7 -52.40 -23.63 -6.50
CA GLN A 7 -51.77 -24.33 -5.40
C GLN A 7 -51.22 -25.67 -5.89
N THR A 8 -50.01 -25.66 -6.44
CA THR A 8 -49.18 -26.86 -6.57
C THR A 8 -48.62 -27.17 -5.19
N GLY A 9 -49.51 -27.70 -4.36
CA GLY A 9 -49.19 -28.45 -3.15
C GLY A 9 -48.49 -29.74 -3.53
N SER A 10 -47.29 -29.63 -4.11
CA SER A 10 -46.34 -30.72 -4.06
C SER A 10 -45.97 -30.84 -2.58
N GLN A 11 -46.19 -32.00 -1.97
CA GLN A 11 -45.57 -32.37 -0.70
C GLN A 11 -44.06 -32.18 -0.88
N ARG A 12 -43.56 -30.95 -0.62
CA ARG A 12 -42.18 -30.58 -0.90
C ARG A 12 -41.37 -31.33 0.14
N ASN A 13 -40.86 -32.48 -0.26
CA ASN A 13 -39.81 -33.16 0.47
C ASN A 13 -38.64 -32.16 0.53
N LEU A 14 -38.55 -31.42 1.64
CA LEU A 14 -37.51 -30.44 1.87
C LEU A 14 -36.15 -31.11 2.03
N GLY A 15 -36.13 -32.39 2.42
CA GLY A 15 -34.91 -33.20 2.54
C GLY A 15 -34.05 -33.18 1.28
N PRO A 16 -34.56 -33.60 0.10
CA PRO A 16 -33.86 -33.50 -1.17
C PRO A 16 -33.35 -32.09 -1.51
N VAL A 17 -34.16 -31.06 -1.27
CA VAL A 17 -33.80 -29.66 -1.59
C VAL A 17 -32.67 -29.17 -0.68
N LEU A 18 -32.74 -29.46 0.62
CA LEU A 18 -31.71 -29.11 1.60
C LEU A 18 -30.41 -29.88 1.36
N PHE A 19 -30.51 -31.15 0.97
CA PHE A 19 -29.35 -31.94 0.59
C PHE A 19 -28.66 -31.37 -0.66
N GLN A 20 -29.43 -31.00 -1.67
CA GLN A 20 -28.91 -30.38 -2.89
C GLN A 20 -28.28 -29.01 -2.61
N LEU A 21 -28.88 -28.21 -1.73
CA LEU A 21 -28.31 -26.94 -1.29
C LEU A 21 -26.98 -27.15 -0.55
N GLY A 22 -26.93 -28.11 0.37
CA GLY A 22 -25.71 -28.45 1.11
C GLY A 22 -24.58 -28.93 0.20
N LEU A 23 -24.91 -29.78 -0.79
CA LEU A 23 -23.96 -30.22 -1.81
C LEU A 23 -23.39 -29.03 -2.59
N LEU A 24 -24.23 -28.06 -2.96
CA LEU A 24 -23.83 -26.86 -3.70
C LEU A 24 -22.88 -25.98 -2.86
N VAL A 25 -23.16 -25.80 -1.57
CA VAL A 25 -22.28 -25.07 -0.65
C VAL A 25 -20.91 -25.74 -0.54
N VAL A 26 -20.87 -27.07 -0.36
CA VAL A 26 -19.62 -27.82 -0.29
C VAL A 26 -18.82 -27.67 -1.59
N LEU A 27 -19.49 -27.72 -2.73
CA LEU A 27 -18.85 -27.56 -4.04
C LEU A 27 -18.24 -26.16 -4.22
N VAL A 28 -18.96 -25.11 -3.79
CA VAL A 28 -18.45 -23.73 -3.81
C VAL A 28 -17.25 -23.56 -2.88
N VAL A 29 -17.31 -24.10 -1.67
CA VAL A 29 -16.17 -24.08 -0.72
C VAL A 29 -14.97 -24.81 -1.33
N LEU A 30 -15.20 -26.00 -1.91
CA LEU A 30 -14.15 -26.78 -2.55
C LEU A 30 -13.54 -26.05 -3.75
N ALA A 31 -14.36 -25.41 -4.58
CA ALA A 31 -13.90 -24.56 -5.67
C ALA A 31 -13.04 -23.39 -5.15
N GLY A 32 -13.45 -22.75 -4.05
CA GLY A 32 -12.67 -21.71 -3.38
C GLY A 32 -11.31 -22.23 -2.88
N VAL A 33 -11.30 -23.41 -2.24
CA VAL A 33 -10.07 -24.07 -1.79
C VAL A 33 -9.17 -24.41 -2.97
N ILE A 34 -9.73 -24.94 -4.06
CA ILE A 34 -8.99 -25.26 -5.29
C ILE A 34 -8.36 -23.99 -5.86
N VAL A 35 -9.09 -22.88 -5.93
CA VAL A 35 -8.55 -21.59 -6.39
C VAL A 35 -7.40 -21.12 -5.49
N LEU A 36 -7.52 -21.27 -4.16
CA LEU A 36 -6.43 -20.94 -3.23
C LEU A 36 -5.21 -21.84 -3.43
N LEU A 37 -5.41 -23.14 -3.68
CA LEU A 37 -4.32 -24.07 -3.95
C LEU A 37 -3.67 -23.81 -5.31
N LEU A 38 -4.44 -23.48 -6.34
CA LEU A 38 -3.92 -23.07 -7.65
C LEU A 38 -3.16 -21.75 -7.53
N ARG A 39 -3.69 -20.78 -6.78
CA ARG A 39 -2.98 -19.53 -6.47
C ARG A 39 -1.65 -19.86 -5.80
N LYS A 40 -1.64 -20.66 -4.74
CA LYS A 40 -0.42 -21.07 -4.04
C LYS A 40 0.56 -21.82 -4.96
N ARG A 41 0.07 -22.64 -5.90
CA ARG A 41 0.91 -23.40 -6.84
C ARG A 41 1.48 -22.53 -7.96
N LEU A 42 0.71 -21.56 -8.46
CA LEU A 42 1.11 -20.68 -9.57
C LEU A 42 1.91 -19.47 -9.09
N LEU A 43 1.59 -18.92 -7.92
CA LEU A 43 2.25 -17.76 -7.30
C LEU A 43 3.25 -18.17 -6.22
N GLY A 44 3.35 -19.46 -5.86
CA GLY A 44 4.29 -19.97 -4.85
C GLY A 44 5.78 -19.84 -5.18
N GLY A 45 6.13 -19.32 -6.36
CA GLY A 45 7.49 -18.84 -6.66
C GLY A 45 7.76 -17.40 -6.21
N HIS A 46 6.74 -16.67 -5.73
CA HIS A 46 6.81 -15.27 -5.30
C HIS A 46 6.01 -14.97 -4.00
N GLU A 47 5.25 -15.92 -3.46
CA GLU A 47 4.38 -15.74 -2.29
C GLU A 47 4.92 -16.41 -1.00
N GLU A 48 6.22 -16.34 -0.72
CA GLU A 48 6.70 -16.29 0.68
C GLU A 48 6.42 -14.91 1.33
N ALA A 49 5.57 -14.10 0.68
CA ALA A 49 4.98 -12.86 1.16
C ALA A 49 3.86 -13.07 2.21
N SER A 50 3.90 -14.15 3.00
CA SER A 50 3.28 -14.16 4.33
C SER A 50 4.22 -13.59 5.41
N GLY A 51 5.36 -13.02 5.00
CA GLY A 51 6.30 -12.30 5.85
C GLY A 51 6.66 -10.89 5.33
N ILE A 52 5.77 -10.20 4.61
CA ILE A 52 6.05 -8.84 4.09
C ILE A 52 6.53 -7.89 5.21
N GLY A 53 5.97 -8.03 6.43
CA GLY A 53 6.50 -7.30 7.59
C GLY A 53 7.89 -7.77 8.01
N GLY A 54 8.11 -9.08 8.14
CA GLY A 54 9.36 -9.65 8.64
C GLY A 54 10.57 -9.37 7.76
N SER A 55 10.43 -9.51 6.44
CA SER A 55 11.53 -9.22 5.49
C SER A 55 11.89 -7.74 5.49
N ILE A 56 10.90 -6.85 5.40
CA ILE A 56 11.13 -5.40 5.36
C ILE A 56 11.72 -4.90 6.69
N PHE A 57 11.27 -5.45 7.83
CA PHE A 57 11.86 -5.11 9.12
C PHE A 57 13.30 -5.60 9.29
N ALA A 58 13.63 -6.78 8.74
CA ALA A 58 15.00 -7.28 8.73
C ALA A 58 15.92 -6.42 7.85
N ASP A 59 15.43 -5.97 6.69
CA ASP A 59 16.16 -5.05 5.81
C ASP A 59 16.40 -3.69 6.48
N LEU A 60 15.38 -3.12 7.14
CA LEU A 60 15.53 -1.88 7.92
C LEU A 60 16.52 -2.02 9.07
N GLN A 61 16.52 -3.17 9.74
CA GLN A 61 17.45 -3.42 10.84
C GLN A 61 18.88 -3.50 10.31
N ARG A 62 19.09 -4.16 9.17
CA ARG A 62 20.39 -4.22 8.50
C ARG A 62 20.87 -2.83 8.06
N LEU A 63 20.01 -2.01 7.44
CA LEU A 63 20.37 -0.65 7.03
C LEU A 63 20.80 0.23 8.22
N ARG A 64 20.15 0.06 9.38
CA ARG A 64 20.55 0.74 10.62
C ARG A 64 21.89 0.24 11.14
N ASP A 65 22.09 -1.06 11.14
CA ASP A 65 23.31 -1.69 11.65
C ASP A 65 24.52 -1.40 10.73
N ASP A 66 24.29 -1.24 9.43
CA ASP A 66 25.26 -0.79 8.42
C ASP A 66 25.50 0.74 8.47
N GLY A 67 24.70 1.47 9.26
CA GLY A 67 24.82 2.92 9.45
C GLY A 67 24.31 3.76 8.29
N GLU A 68 23.56 3.18 7.35
CA GLU A 68 22.97 3.89 6.20
C GLU A 68 21.77 4.75 6.59
N ILE A 69 21.11 4.43 7.71
CA ILE A 69 19.99 5.21 8.26
C ILE A 69 20.24 5.57 9.72
N SER A 70 19.81 6.77 10.11
CA SER A 70 19.83 7.20 11.50
C SER A 70 18.79 6.46 12.35
N THR A 71 18.99 6.46 13.67
CA THR A 71 18.04 5.85 14.61
C THR A 71 16.66 6.51 14.55
N ILE A 72 16.61 7.81 14.27
CA ILE A 72 15.37 8.59 14.14
C ILE A 72 14.62 8.17 12.87
N GLU A 73 15.33 7.99 11.76
CA GLU A 73 14.75 7.49 10.49
C GLU A 73 14.20 6.07 10.64
N TYR A 74 14.94 5.19 11.30
CA TYR A 74 14.50 3.83 11.58
C TYR A 74 13.17 3.81 12.36
N ASP A 75 13.09 4.59 13.44
CA ASP A 75 11.90 4.65 14.28
C ASP A 75 10.69 5.25 13.55
N TYR A 76 10.94 6.24 12.68
CA TYR A 76 9.90 6.81 11.82
C TYR A 76 9.37 5.78 10.81
N LEU A 77 10.26 5.13 10.04
CA LEU A 77 9.89 4.14 9.03
C LEU A 77 9.15 2.95 9.64
N ARG A 78 9.61 2.48 10.81
CA ARG A 78 8.92 1.43 11.59
C ARG A 78 7.49 1.81 11.92
N LYS A 79 7.25 3.05 12.40
CA LYS A 79 5.90 3.53 12.73
C LYS A 79 5.03 3.69 11.49
N VAL A 80 5.59 4.15 10.36
CA VAL A 80 4.86 4.28 9.08
C VAL A 80 4.39 2.91 8.57
N ILE A 81 5.27 1.91 8.58
CA ILE A 81 4.93 0.54 8.17
C ILE A 81 3.84 -0.04 9.08
N ALA A 82 3.98 0.15 10.40
CA ALA A 82 2.98 -0.30 11.37
C ALA A 82 1.62 0.39 11.17
N SER A 83 1.59 1.71 10.93
CA SER A 83 0.36 2.45 10.64
C SER A 83 -0.32 1.97 9.35
N ARG A 84 0.44 1.75 8.27
CA ARG A 84 -0.11 1.21 7.01
C ARG A 84 -0.69 -0.19 7.19
N ALA A 85 0.01 -1.07 7.90
CA ALA A 85 -0.49 -2.41 8.20
C ALA A 85 -1.78 -2.38 9.04
N ALA A 86 -1.92 -1.39 9.93
CA ALA A 86 -3.11 -1.16 10.74
C ALA A 86 -4.23 -0.38 10.01
N GLY A 87 -4.01 0.06 8.76
CA GLY A 87 -4.96 0.91 8.02
C GLY A 87 -5.16 2.30 8.63
N ARG A 88 -4.18 2.81 9.37
CA ARG A 88 -4.19 4.13 10.01
C ARG A 88 -3.36 5.13 9.22
N GLU A 89 -3.65 6.41 9.45
CA GLU A 89 -2.86 7.50 8.88
C GLU A 89 -1.41 7.43 9.39
N PRO A 90 -0.40 7.63 8.51
CA PRO A 90 0.99 7.63 8.93
C PRO A 90 1.29 8.79 9.88
N PRO A 91 2.21 8.61 10.85
CA PRO A 91 2.62 9.69 11.73
C PRO A 91 3.26 10.84 10.95
N PRO A 92 3.15 12.09 11.43
CA PRO A 92 3.84 13.23 10.83
C PRO A 92 5.35 12.99 10.85
N ARG A 93 6.04 13.48 9.82
CA ARG A 93 7.50 13.37 9.73
C ARG A 93 8.13 14.23 10.85
N PRO A 94 9.11 13.70 11.62
CA PRO A 94 9.83 14.49 12.60
C PRO A 94 10.56 15.67 11.93
N PRO A 95 10.63 16.84 12.57
CA PRO A 95 11.35 18.00 12.05
C PRO A 95 12.84 17.72 11.85
N GLU A 96 13.41 16.79 12.61
CA GLU A 96 14.80 16.35 12.46
C GLU A 96 15.06 15.59 11.14
N LEU A 97 14.00 15.13 10.47
CA LEU A 97 14.05 14.42 9.19
C LEU A 97 13.55 15.28 8.02
N GLU A 98 13.26 16.55 8.26
CA GLU A 98 13.01 17.49 7.18
C GLU A 98 14.33 17.64 6.42
N ALA A 99 14.27 17.37 5.11
CA ALA A 99 15.42 17.59 4.25
C ALA A 99 15.78 19.07 4.40
N GLU A 100 16.98 19.33 4.92
CA GLU A 100 17.54 20.67 4.96
C GLU A 100 17.38 21.23 3.55
N GLU A 101 16.50 22.23 3.38
CA GLU A 101 16.24 22.83 2.07
C GLU A 101 17.60 23.30 1.55
N LEU A 102 18.19 22.53 0.63
CA LEU A 102 19.46 22.88 0.01
C LEU A 102 19.18 24.12 -0.84
N ARG A 103 19.28 25.29 -0.22
CA ARG A 103 19.21 26.58 -0.91
C ARG A 103 20.60 26.92 -1.41
N ALA A 104 20.72 27.00 -2.72
CA ALA A 104 21.91 27.55 -3.33
C ALA A 104 22.10 29.01 -2.91
N ARG A 105 23.36 29.45 -2.87
CA ARG A 105 23.67 30.87 -2.65
C ARG A 105 23.11 31.69 -3.82
N PRO A 106 22.63 32.92 -3.57
CA PRO A 106 22.13 33.78 -4.65
C PRO A 106 23.12 33.89 -5.80
N GLY A 107 22.65 33.61 -7.02
CA GLY A 107 23.47 33.62 -8.23
C GLY A 107 24.22 32.32 -8.56
N PHE A 108 24.09 31.28 -7.74
CA PHE A 108 24.65 29.95 -7.97
C PHE A 108 23.56 28.88 -7.98
N ASP A 109 23.78 27.80 -8.73
CA ASP A 109 22.89 26.65 -8.80
C ASP A 109 23.17 25.68 -7.64
N LEU A 110 22.32 24.67 -7.44
CA LEU A 110 22.49 23.59 -6.46
C LEU A 110 23.79 22.79 -6.66
N SER A 111 24.37 22.85 -7.87
CA SER A 111 25.68 22.29 -8.22
C SER A 111 26.86 23.17 -7.81
N GLY A 112 26.61 24.42 -7.39
CA GLY A 112 27.65 25.42 -7.16
C GLY A 112 28.17 26.08 -8.45
N GLU A 113 27.58 25.78 -9.60
CA GLU A 113 27.89 26.49 -10.85
C GLU A 113 27.19 27.86 -10.87
N PRO A 114 27.83 28.90 -11.44
CA PRO A 114 27.18 30.19 -11.60
C PRO A 114 25.96 30.05 -12.53
N LEU A 115 24.85 30.69 -12.16
CA LEU A 115 23.63 30.65 -12.98
C LEU A 115 23.91 31.22 -14.38
N PRO A 116 23.27 30.68 -15.43
CA PRO A 116 23.33 31.26 -16.76
C PRO A 116 22.91 32.73 -16.74
N PRO A 117 23.54 33.60 -17.54
CA PRO A 117 23.30 35.04 -17.53
C PRO A 117 21.84 35.41 -17.83
N ASP A 118 21.11 34.57 -18.55
CA ASP A 118 19.69 34.78 -18.87
C ASP A 118 18.80 34.62 -17.62
N VAL A 119 19.12 33.68 -16.73
CA VAL A 119 18.39 33.44 -15.48
C VAL A 119 18.72 34.52 -14.45
N LEU A 120 19.97 34.99 -14.42
CA LEU A 120 20.39 36.11 -13.57
C LEU A 120 19.68 37.41 -13.95
N ARG A 121 19.46 37.66 -15.26
CA ARG A 121 18.70 38.81 -15.74
C ARG A 121 17.23 38.71 -15.35
N ALA A 122 16.61 37.53 -15.50
CA ALA A 122 15.24 37.30 -15.08
C ALA A 122 15.04 37.54 -13.57
N GLN A 123 15.98 37.09 -12.72
CA GLN A 123 15.92 37.36 -11.27
C GLN A 123 16.13 38.85 -10.93
N ALA A 124 16.97 39.57 -11.69
CA ALA A 124 17.17 41.01 -11.50
C ALA A 124 15.95 41.85 -11.92
N GLU A 125 15.15 41.36 -12.87
CA GLU A 125 13.88 41.96 -13.26
C GLU A 125 12.76 41.66 -12.26
N GLU A 126 12.67 40.44 -11.73
CA GLU A 126 11.73 40.08 -10.66
C GLU A 126 12.01 40.84 -9.34
N GLY A 127 13.29 41.02 -8.98
CA GLY A 127 13.68 41.74 -7.76
C GLY A 127 13.41 43.25 -7.78
N LYS A 128 13.17 43.85 -8.96
CA LYS A 128 12.84 45.28 -9.11
C LYS A 128 11.34 45.60 -8.97
N GLY A 129 10.49 44.58 -8.88
CA GLY A 129 9.03 44.76 -8.73
C GLY A 129 8.55 44.79 -7.28
N VAL A 130 9.46 44.71 -6.30
CA VAL A 130 9.15 44.66 -4.86
C VAL A 130 9.84 45.84 -4.16
N GLU A 131 9.47 47.06 -4.54
CA GLU A 131 9.72 48.28 -3.75
C GLU A 131 8.40 49.05 -3.55
#